data_AF-A0A6I9QQ14-F1
#
_entry.id   AF-A0A6I9QQ14-F1
#
_cell.length_a   1.000
_cell.length_b   1.000
_cell.length_c   1.000
_cell.angle_alpha   90.00
_cell.angle_beta   90.00
_cell.angle_gamma   90.00
#
_symmetry.space_group_name_H-M   'P 1'
#
loop_
_entity.id
_entity.type
_entity.pdbx_description
1 polymer ?
#
loop_
_entity_poly.entity_id
_entity_poly.type
_entity_poly.pdbx_seq_one_letter_code
_entity_poly.pdbx_strand_id
1 'polypeptide(L)'
;MTRIQEMSMDYHFKVEQESGSSTCAFFGYNGTAGVWRIRAINDAGGWKDRTTVEDMDLAVRAGLGGWKFVYVGNVKVKSELPSTFKAYRYQQHRWACGPAVLFRKMFCDIVKAK
;
A
#
# COMPACT_ATOMS: atom_id res chain seq x y z
N MET A 1 22.37 -9.55 0.29
CA MET A 1 20.94 -9.60 0.66
C MET A 1 20.37 -8.19 0.85
N THR A 2 20.92 -7.38 1.77
CA THR A 2 20.46 -6.01 2.05
C THR A 2 20.43 -5.10 0.82
N ARG A 3 21.49 -5.10 -0.01
CA ARG A 3 21.52 -4.35 -1.29
C ARG A 3 20.40 -4.73 -2.27
N ILE A 4 20.02 -6.01 -2.32
CA ILE A 4 18.96 -6.49 -3.21
C ILE A 4 17.59 -6.04 -2.67
N GLN A 5 17.39 -6.12 -1.35
CA GLN A 5 16.19 -5.61 -0.68
C GLN A 5 16.04 -4.10 -0.88
N GLU A 6 17.14 -3.35 -0.75
CA GLU A 6 17.18 -1.91 -0.99
C GLU A 6 16.78 -1.57 -2.42
N MET A 7 17.41 -2.18 -3.44
CA MET A 7 17.05 -1.94 -4.85
C MET A 7 15.57 -2.27 -5.13
N SER A 8 15.07 -3.40 -4.62
CA SER A 8 13.67 -3.80 -4.79
C SER A 8 12.71 -2.79 -4.16
N MET A 9 13.06 -2.25 -2.99
CA MET A 9 12.20 -1.32 -2.27
C MET A 9 12.27 0.09 -2.88
N ASP A 10 13.47 0.51 -3.31
CA ASP A 10 13.66 1.77 -4.04
C ASP A 10 12.85 1.80 -5.33
N TYR A 11 12.83 0.68 -6.07
CA TYR A 11 11.98 0.55 -7.25
C TYR A 11 10.48 0.68 -6.91
N HIS A 12 10.01 -0.04 -5.89
CA HIS A 12 8.61 0.01 -5.43
C HIS A 12 8.17 1.44 -5.09
N PHE A 13 8.97 2.17 -4.31
CA PHE A 13 8.62 3.51 -3.87
C PHE A 13 8.81 4.58 -4.96
N LYS A 14 9.99 4.66 -5.58
CA LYS A 14 10.31 5.73 -6.53
C LYS A 14 9.72 5.54 -7.91
N VAL A 15 9.43 4.30 -8.31
CA VAL A 15 8.89 4.04 -9.65
C VAL A 15 7.39 3.80 -9.55
N GLU A 16 6.97 2.78 -8.80
CA GLU A 16 5.55 2.39 -8.82
C GLU A 16 4.66 3.40 -8.10
N GLN A 17 5.02 3.84 -6.88
CA GLN A 17 4.18 4.79 -6.14
C GLN A 17 4.23 6.20 -6.71
N GLU A 18 5.40 6.66 -7.15
CA GLU A 18 5.54 7.98 -7.78
C GLU A 18 4.76 8.05 -9.11
N SER A 19 4.86 7.00 -9.94
CA SER A 19 4.11 6.89 -11.19
C SER A 19 2.60 6.78 -10.94
N GLY A 20 2.18 5.93 -9.99
CA GLY A 20 0.76 5.78 -9.63
C GLY A 20 0.16 7.07 -9.08
N SER A 21 0.91 7.80 -8.26
CA SER A 21 0.52 9.09 -7.74
C SER A 21 0.36 10.15 -8.83
N SER A 22 1.32 10.25 -9.76
CA SER A 22 1.29 11.25 -10.83
C SER A 22 0.27 10.95 -11.93
N THR A 23 0.08 9.68 -12.29
CA THR A 23 -0.77 9.28 -13.42
C THR A 23 -2.21 9.02 -13.00
N CYS A 24 -2.40 8.30 -11.88
CA CYS A 24 -3.70 7.80 -11.46
C CYS A 24 -4.17 8.44 -10.14
N ALA A 25 -3.37 9.31 -9.52
CA ALA A 25 -3.60 9.82 -8.16
C ALA A 25 -3.86 8.70 -7.14
N PHE A 26 -3.27 7.51 -7.35
CA PHE A 26 -3.51 6.33 -6.53
C PHE A 26 -2.27 5.44 -6.49
N PHE A 27 -1.96 4.90 -5.32
CA PHE A 27 -1.03 3.80 -5.14
C PHE A 27 -1.45 2.97 -3.92
N GLY A 28 -1.04 1.70 -3.89
CA GLY A 28 -1.25 0.85 -2.71
C GLY A 28 -0.47 1.38 -1.51
N TYR A 29 -1.17 1.71 -0.43
CA TYR A 29 -0.52 2.13 0.81
C TYR A 29 0.11 0.91 1.52
N ASN A 30 1.39 1.01 1.88
CA ASN A 30 2.19 -0.09 2.44
C ASN A 30 2.23 -0.09 3.98
N GLY A 31 1.27 0.58 4.64
CA GLY A 31 1.09 0.52 6.10
C GLY A 31 2.00 1.43 6.92
N THR A 32 3.02 2.05 6.33
CA THR A 32 3.99 2.91 7.02
C THR A 32 4.43 4.08 6.13
N ALA A 33 5.09 5.07 6.73
CA ALA A 33 5.65 6.25 6.08
C ALA A 33 4.64 7.11 5.29
N GLY A 34 3.35 7.02 5.60
CA GLY A 34 2.32 7.90 5.05
C GLY A 34 1.59 8.69 6.13
N VAL A 35 0.98 9.79 5.68
CA VAL A 35 0.13 10.65 6.50
C VAL A 35 -1.27 10.62 5.94
N TRP A 36 -2.24 10.38 6.82
CA TRP A 36 -3.64 10.33 6.45
C TRP A 36 -4.38 11.56 6.99
N ARG A 37 -5.25 12.14 6.15
CA ARG A 37 -6.26 13.07 6.64
C ARG A 37 -7.29 12.26 7.43
N ILE A 38 -7.60 12.70 8.65
CA ILE A 38 -8.63 12.05 9.49
C ILE A 38 -9.95 11.91 8.72
N ARG A 39 -10.33 12.95 7.97
CA ARG A 39 -11.52 12.92 7.12
C ARG A 39 -11.47 11.81 6.07
N ALA A 40 -10.32 11.56 5.44
CA ALA A 40 -10.20 10.50 4.45
C ALA A 40 -10.41 9.11 5.06
N ILE A 41 -9.90 8.90 6.29
CA ILE A 41 -10.13 7.66 7.04
C ILE A 41 -11.63 7.50 7.35
N ASN A 42 -12.27 8.56 7.83
CA ASN A 42 -13.69 8.53 8.18
C ASN A 42 -14.58 8.31 6.95
N ASP A 43 -14.34 9.03 5.86
CA ASP A 43 -15.09 8.93 4.61
C ASP A 43 -14.94 7.54 3.96
N ALA A 44 -13.78 6.90 4.12
CA ALA A 44 -13.57 5.53 3.67
C ALA A 44 -14.27 4.48 4.55
N GLY A 45 -14.80 4.86 5.73
CA GLY A 45 -15.43 3.95 6.69
C GLY A 45 -14.46 3.31 7.67
N GLY A 46 -13.35 3.99 7.98
CA GLY A 46 -12.39 3.62 9.02
C GLY A 46 -11.48 2.44 8.67
N TRP A 47 -10.73 2.00 9.67
CA TRP A 47 -9.90 0.79 9.60
C TRP A 47 -10.78 -0.45 9.75
N LYS A 48 -10.53 -1.47 8.93
CA LYS A 48 -11.27 -2.75 8.96
C LYS A 48 -10.27 -3.89 9.08
N ASP A 49 -10.50 -4.78 10.04
CA ASP A 49 -9.66 -5.95 10.36
C ASP A 49 -9.94 -7.18 9.47
N ARG A 50 -10.81 -7.03 8.47
CA ARG A 50 -11.26 -8.13 7.60
C ARG A 50 -10.18 -8.75 6.72
N THR A 51 -9.00 -8.13 6.59
CA THR A 51 -7.85 -8.62 5.81
C THR A 51 -6.55 -8.34 6.53
N THR A 52 -5.53 -9.18 6.30
CA THR A 52 -4.16 -9.01 6.82
C THR A 52 -3.37 -7.86 6.15
N VAL A 53 -4.09 -7.02 5.38
CA VAL A 53 -3.61 -5.89 4.56
C VAL A 53 -4.64 -4.76 4.69
N GLU A 54 -4.95 -4.41 5.94
CA GLU A 54 -5.93 -3.39 6.33
C GLU A 54 -5.57 -1.99 5.78
N ASP A 55 -4.28 -1.74 5.62
CA ASP A 55 -3.68 -0.56 5.00
C ASP A 55 -4.04 -0.41 3.53
N MET A 56 -3.90 -1.50 2.78
CA MET A 56 -4.25 -1.55 1.36
C MET A 56 -5.78 -1.51 1.18
N ASP A 57 -6.54 -2.18 2.05
CA ASP A 57 -8.02 -2.12 2.05
C ASP A 57 -8.52 -0.68 2.22
N LEU A 58 -7.95 0.06 3.18
CA LEU A 58 -8.25 1.46 3.39
C LEU A 58 -7.85 2.31 2.17
N ALA A 59 -6.68 2.05 1.59
CA ALA A 59 -6.23 2.76 0.39
C ALA A 59 -7.21 2.61 -0.78
N VAL A 60 -7.60 1.37 -1.10
CA VAL A 60 -8.55 1.11 -2.18
C VAL A 60 -9.89 1.79 -1.89
N ARG A 61 -10.45 1.65 -0.69
CA ARG A 61 -11.73 2.31 -0.34
C ARG A 61 -11.67 3.83 -0.45
N ALA A 62 -10.60 4.44 0.05
CA ALA A 62 -10.42 5.89 -0.05
C ALA A 62 -10.28 6.33 -1.52
N GLY A 63 -9.53 5.57 -2.33
CA GLY A 63 -9.40 5.80 -3.77
C GLY A 63 -10.73 5.71 -4.51
N LEU A 64 -11.54 4.68 -4.22
CA LEU A 64 -12.90 4.54 -4.76
C LEU A 64 -13.82 5.68 -4.30
N GLY A 65 -13.57 6.23 -3.10
CA GLY A 65 -14.24 7.43 -2.58
C GLY A 65 -13.73 8.75 -3.17
N GLY A 66 -12.85 8.71 -4.17
CA GLY A 66 -12.32 9.89 -4.87
C GLY A 66 -11.14 10.59 -4.19
N TRP A 67 -10.58 10.01 -3.12
CA TRP A 67 -9.37 10.56 -2.49
C TRP A 67 -8.15 10.33 -3.36
N LYS A 68 -7.30 11.36 -3.43
CA LYS A 68 -6.06 11.36 -4.20
C LYS A 68 -4.86 11.10 -3.31
N PHE A 69 -3.99 10.21 -3.78
CA PHE A 69 -2.77 9.80 -3.11
C PHE A 69 -1.59 10.53 -3.74
N VAL A 70 -0.79 11.19 -2.89
CA VAL A 70 0.36 11.99 -3.29
C VAL A 70 1.63 11.36 -2.72
N TYR A 71 2.55 10.96 -3.60
CA TYR A 71 3.88 10.51 -3.21
C TYR A 71 4.82 11.71 -3.04
N VAL A 72 5.62 11.74 -1.97
CA VAL A 72 6.53 12.85 -1.65
C VAL A 72 7.96 12.32 -1.55
N GLY A 73 8.67 12.29 -2.67
CA GLY A 73 10.04 11.75 -2.74
C GLY A 73 11.12 12.55 -1.98
N ASN A 74 10.82 13.79 -1.60
CA ASN A 74 11.75 14.66 -0.87
C ASN A 74 11.85 14.34 0.62
N VAL A 75 10.90 13.56 1.17
CA VAL A 75 10.89 13.17 2.58
C VAL A 75 11.37 11.73 2.70
N LYS A 76 12.43 11.51 3.47
CA LYS A 76 13.02 10.18 3.68
C LYS A 76 12.73 9.68 5.07
N VAL A 77 12.31 8.43 5.18
CA VAL A 77 12.05 7.73 6.44
C VAL A 77 12.96 6.50 6.51
N LYS A 78 13.59 6.26 7.65
CA LYS A 78 14.40 5.04 7.87
C LYS A 78 13.47 3.85 8.03
N SER A 79 13.80 2.74 7.36
CA SER A 79 13.03 1.50 7.44
C SER A 79 13.92 0.35 7.90
N GLU A 80 13.31 -0.62 8.58
CA GLU A 80 13.99 -1.84 9.01
C GLU A 80 13.81 -2.94 7.97
N LEU A 81 14.92 -3.63 7.65
CA LEU A 81 14.92 -4.75 6.72
C LEU A 81 15.00 -6.09 7.47
N PRO A 82 14.40 -7.17 6.93
CA PRO A 82 14.56 -8.50 7.52
C PRO A 82 16.04 -8.90 7.55
N SER A 83 16.54 -9.18 8.76
CA SER A 83 17.94 -9.53 9.00
C SER A 83 18.32 -10.95 8.53
N THR A 84 17.34 -11.82 8.32
CA THR A 84 17.54 -13.20 7.88
C THR A 84 16.76 -13.52 6.61
N PHE A 85 17.30 -14.42 5.79
CA PHE A 85 16.64 -14.87 4.56
C PHE A 85 15.28 -15.52 4.82
N LYS A 86 15.15 -16.25 5.93
CA LYS A 86 13.87 -16.87 6.36
C LYS A 86 12.80 -15.81 6.63
N ALA A 87 13.15 -14.76 7.36
CA ALA A 87 12.24 -13.64 7.63
C ALA A 87 11.86 -12.91 6.34
N TYR A 88 12.83 -12.68 5.44
CA TYR A 88 12.57 -12.07 4.14
C TYR A 88 11.60 -12.90 3.28
N ARG A 89 11.81 -14.22 3.18
CA ARG A 89 10.92 -15.13 2.45
C ARG A 89 9.50 -15.09 2.98
N TYR A 90 9.34 -15.07 4.31
CA TYR A 90 8.02 -14.98 4.94
C TYR A 90 7.34 -13.63 4.67
N GLN A 91 8.10 -12.53 4.71
CA GLN A 91 7.60 -11.19 4.38
C GLN A 91 7.13 -11.14 2.92
N GLN A 92 7.95 -11.60 1.97
CA GLN A 92 7.59 -11.62 0.54
C GLN A 92 6.35 -12.48 0.26
N HIS A 93 6.23 -13.64 0.93
CA HIS A 93 5.03 -14.47 0.82
C HIS A 93 3.77 -13.73 1.29
N ARG A 94 3.83 -13.02 2.42
CA ARG A 94 2.71 -12.22 2.91
C ARG A 94 2.35 -11.09 1.94
N TRP A 95 3.35 -10.40 1.39
CA TRP A 95 3.15 -9.31 0.43
C TRP A 95 2.60 -9.79 -0.92
N ALA A 96 2.88 -11.03 -1.32
CA ALA A 96 2.28 -11.61 -2.52
C ALA A 96 0.84 -12.10 -2.28
N CYS A 97 0.58 -12.79 -1.16
CA CYS A 97 -0.73 -13.39 -0.90
C CYS A 97 -1.79 -12.40 -0.41
N GLY A 98 -1.39 -11.40 0.38
CA GLY A 98 -2.32 -10.44 0.99
C GLY A 98 -3.16 -9.67 -0.04
N PRO A 99 -2.54 -9.02 -1.04
CA PRO A 99 -3.26 -8.27 -2.08
C PRO A 99 -4.22 -9.14 -2.89
N ALA A 100 -3.87 -10.41 -3.18
CA ALA A 100 -4.74 -11.31 -3.92
C ALA A 100 -6.03 -11.65 -3.15
N VAL A 101 -5.91 -11.89 -1.84
CA VAL A 101 -7.07 -12.12 -0.96
C VAL A 101 -7.94 -10.87 -0.86
N LEU A 102 -7.31 -9.69 -0.73
CA LEU A 102 -8.01 -8.42 -0.69
C LEU A 102 -8.77 -8.16 -1.98
N PHE A 103 -8.12 -8.33 -3.13
CA PHE A 103 -8.73 -8.12 -4.44
C PHE A 103 -9.98 -8.98 -4.60
N ARG A 104 -9.92 -10.27 -4.23
CA ARG A 104 -11.09 -11.16 -4.27
C ARG A 104 -12.25 -10.65 -3.41
N LYS A 105 -11.97 -10.09 -2.23
CA LYS A 105 -12.99 -9.55 -1.32
C LYS A 105 -13.57 -8.22 -1.80
N MET A 106 -12.73 -7.37 -2.38
CA MET A 106 -13.10 -6.05 -2.87
C MET A 106 -13.62 -6.03 -4.31
N PHE A 107 -13.54 -7.16 -5.04
CA PHE A 107 -13.90 -7.24 -6.45
C PHE A 107 -15.29 -6.65 -6.73
N CYS A 108 -16.30 -7.04 -5.95
CA CYS A 108 -17.66 -6.50 -6.10
C CYS A 108 -17.73 -5.00 -5.81
N ASP A 109 -17.00 -4.51 -4.82
CA ASP A 109 -16.97 -3.09 -4.45
C ASP A 109 -16.33 -2.26 -5.58
N ILE A 110 -15.25 -2.76 -6.18
CA ILE A 110 -14.55 -2.13 -7.31
C ILE A 110 -15.45 -2.09 -8.55
N VAL A 111 -16.13 -3.21 -8.87
CA VAL A 111 -17.04 -3.27 -10.02
C VAL A 111 -18.23 -2.32 -9.88
N LYS A 112 -18.73 -2.15 -8.64
CA LYS A 112 -19.86 -1.23 -8.35
C LYS A 112 -19.45 0.23 -8.25
N ALA A 113 -18.17 0.54 -8.10
CA ALA A 113 -17.67 1.91 -7.92
C ALA A 113 -17.63 2.72 -9.23
N LYS A 114 -18.58 2.47 -10.14
CA LYS A 114 -18.66 3.10 -11.46
C LYS A 114 -20.09 3.51 -11.77
#